data_AF-A0A6C0E1A4-F1
#
_entry.id   AF-A0A6C0E1A4-F1
#
_cell.length_a   1.000
_cell.length_b   1.000
_cell.length_c   1.000
_cell.angle_alpha   90.00
_cell.angle_beta   90.00
_cell.angle_gamma   90.00
#
_symmetry.space_group_name_H-M   'P 1'
#
loop_
_entity.id
_entity.type
_entity.pdbx_description
1 polymer ?
#
loop_
_entity_poly.entity_id
_entity_poly.type
_entity_poly.pdbx_seq_one_letter_code
_entity_poly.pdbx_strand_id
1 'polypeptide(L)'
;MGKRCSLKGTKIILWNGEIKNVEDIEIGDILIGNDGEKRTVLQLFNGIDQMYKVTQELGIDYIVNSEHILSFKFINNKSIYWKESINSWSLEWFDKKTMTKKSKKLKPTENRTKEEAYNEMKKFIDSLDNDNTLNICVKDYLKLSDKIKKTLYGYKIEKAVNWEHKDVEIDPYILGMWLGDGTKNGQTFVTMDKELLDYWKKWADKNNMDINKYSDGTNIHYSIRKKIRSNKPTIFKEKLSKYGLVNNKFIPKEYMINSKEVRLSVLAGLIDTDGSVEQGGVTVRISQSIEHKAIIEGAKFIADSLGFQTSIKNKKTSWTYKGEHKKGIALVLTISGYGLENIPTILERKKCRSPKIIGSNWTKVKVEPYKVDEFYGFEIDGNNLFILPDFTVLHNCEMTARTVIGPDPTLKMGQICIPPQIAKNLTTPVPVTAYNYDFLTNLVNEGKVNYVLKDNGKTRINLENALFFKGTRLNHGDIIYRTDKNTGKEIEMMVTNGKQLLEKGDKLKRNGEWITDIKYPEKRTYQLNIGDVCEIQVYDGQIILLNL
;
A
#
# COMPACT_ATOMS: atom_id res chain seq x y z
N MET A 1 11.33 -2.20 20.22
CA MET A 1 11.12 -2.20 18.74
C MET A 1 9.72 -1.71 18.41
N GLY A 2 9.58 -0.84 17.40
CA GLY A 2 8.29 -0.32 16.96
C GLY A 2 7.47 -1.39 16.23
N LYS A 3 6.31 -1.74 16.79
CA LYS A 3 5.33 -2.62 16.14
C LYS A 3 4.70 -1.84 14.97
N ARG A 4 4.75 -2.37 13.73
CA ARG A 4 4.36 -1.67 12.49
C ARG A 4 2.97 -2.10 12.04
N CYS A 5 1.98 -1.20 12.04
CA CYS A 5 0.57 -1.57 12.17
C CYS A 5 -0.41 -0.59 11.53
N SER A 6 -1.68 -1.01 11.45
CA SER A 6 -2.81 -0.24 10.95
C SER A 6 -3.77 0.14 12.07
N LEU A 7 -4.58 1.18 11.86
CA LEU A 7 -5.64 1.58 12.77
C LEU A 7 -6.73 0.50 12.84
N LYS A 8 -7.36 0.35 14.02
CA LYS A 8 -8.58 -0.44 14.19
C LYS A 8 -9.62 -0.17 13.09
N GLY A 9 -10.28 -1.21 12.59
CA GLY A 9 -11.29 -1.17 11.54
C GLY A 9 -10.71 -1.12 10.11
N THR A 10 -9.38 -1.08 9.95
CA THR A 10 -8.73 -1.19 8.63
C THR A 10 -9.13 -2.52 7.99
N LYS A 11 -9.65 -2.47 6.76
CA LYS A 11 -10.13 -3.66 6.03
C LYS A 11 -8.97 -4.39 5.36
N ILE A 12 -8.89 -5.70 5.55
CA ILE A 12 -7.86 -6.59 4.99
C ILE A 12 -8.56 -7.65 4.16
N ILE A 13 -8.07 -7.90 2.93
CA ILE A 13 -8.59 -8.95 2.06
C ILE A 13 -7.80 -10.24 2.26
N LEU A 14 -8.53 -11.34 2.48
CA LEU A 14 -7.96 -12.68 2.56
C LEU A 14 -7.86 -13.33 1.18
N TRP A 15 -7.09 -14.41 1.08
CA TRP A 15 -6.91 -15.20 -0.14
C TRP A 15 -8.23 -15.73 -0.71
N ASN A 16 -9.18 -16.07 0.15
CA ASN A 16 -10.53 -16.50 -0.23
C ASN A 16 -11.46 -15.32 -0.61
N GLY A 17 -10.94 -14.08 -0.64
CA GLY A 17 -11.62 -12.80 -0.89
C GLY A 17 -12.67 -12.40 0.13
N GLU A 18 -12.67 -13.01 1.31
CA GLU A 18 -13.31 -12.42 2.48
C GLU A 18 -12.56 -11.17 2.93
N ILE A 19 -13.29 -10.23 3.54
CA ILE A 19 -12.71 -9.00 4.07
C ILE A 19 -12.93 -8.98 5.58
N LYS A 20 -11.83 -9.03 6.33
CA LYS A 20 -11.83 -8.89 7.79
C LYS A 20 -11.38 -7.50 8.20
N ASN A 21 -11.75 -7.05 9.40
CA ASN A 21 -11.03 -5.93 10.00
C ASN A 21 -9.66 -6.42 10.48
N VAL A 22 -8.69 -5.51 10.57
CA VAL A 22 -7.34 -5.83 11.02
C VAL A 22 -7.30 -6.43 12.43
N GLU A 23 -8.21 -6.02 13.31
CA GLU A 23 -8.35 -6.56 14.67
C GLU A 23 -8.95 -7.98 14.71
N ASP A 24 -9.62 -8.41 13.62
CA ASP A 24 -10.26 -9.72 13.51
C ASP A 24 -9.38 -10.74 12.75
N ILE A 25 -8.16 -10.35 12.38
CA ILE A 25 -7.19 -11.24 11.72
C ILE A 25 -6.66 -12.25 12.73
N GLU A 26 -6.59 -13.51 12.30
CA GLU A 26 -6.14 -14.64 13.13
C GLU A 26 -4.82 -15.24 12.62
N ILE A 27 -4.08 -15.90 13.50
CA ILE A 27 -2.89 -16.67 13.10
C ILE A 27 -3.33 -17.81 12.18
N GLY A 28 -2.65 -17.96 11.04
CA GLY A 28 -3.02 -18.92 10.00
C GLY A 28 -3.96 -18.37 8.93
N ASP A 29 -4.52 -17.16 9.09
CA ASP A 29 -5.21 -16.49 7.99
C ASP A 29 -4.26 -16.33 6.78
N ILE A 30 -4.80 -16.54 5.58
CA ILE A 30 -4.03 -16.45 4.34
C ILE A 30 -4.40 -15.14 3.65
N LEU A 31 -3.43 -14.26 3.46
CA LEU A 31 -3.53 -12.98 2.75
C LEU A 31 -2.98 -13.11 1.32
N ILE A 32 -3.09 -12.02 0.56
CA ILE A 32 -2.56 -11.91 -0.80
C ILE A 32 -1.32 -11.02 -0.79
N GLY A 33 -0.21 -11.53 -1.32
CA GLY A 33 1.05 -10.80 -1.51
C GLY A 33 1.02 -9.87 -2.72
N ASN A 34 1.97 -8.94 -2.78
CA ASN A 34 2.12 -8.01 -3.91
C ASN A 34 2.56 -8.70 -5.23
N ASP A 35 3.04 -9.93 -5.14
CA ASP A 35 3.41 -10.79 -6.27
C ASP A 35 2.24 -11.65 -6.77
N GLY A 36 1.09 -11.59 -6.10
CA GLY A 36 -0.08 -12.40 -6.39
C GLY A 36 -0.09 -13.76 -5.70
N GLU A 37 0.88 -14.05 -4.83
CA GLU A 37 1.00 -15.31 -4.11
C GLU A 37 0.39 -15.25 -2.71
N LYS A 38 0.21 -16.42 -2.08
CA LYS A 38 -0.28 -16.55 -0.70
C LYS A 38 0.71 -15.91 0.30
N ARG A 39 0.17 -15.37 1.39
CA ARG A 39 0.93 -14.92 2.57
C ARG A 39 0.24 -15.44 3.83
N THR A 40 0.95 -16.12 4.71
CA THR A 40 0.38 -16.69 5.93
C THR A 40 0.62 -15.77 7.11
N VAL A 41 -0.42 -15.48 7.89
CA VAL A 41 -0.28 -14.75 9.15
C VAL A 41 0.38 -15.63 10.21
N LEU A 42 1.53 -15.20 10.72
CA LEU A 42 2.38 -15.93 11.67
C LEU A 42 2.16 -15.49 13.12
N GLN A 43 1.88 -14.21 13.33
CA GLN A 43 1.76 -13.61 14.66
C GLN A 43 0.82 -12.41 14.63
N LEU A 44 0.21 -12.08 15.78
CA LEU A 44 -0.60 -10.89 15.98
C LEU A 44 0.04 -9.98 17.04
N PHE A 45 -0.14 -8.68 16.90
CA PHE A 45 0.31 -7.71 17.89
C PHE A 45 -0.49 -6.42 17.82
N ASN A 46 -0.60 -5.75 18.97
CA ASN A 46 -1.24 -4.45 19.10
C ASN A 46 -0.41 -3.52 19.99
N GLY A 47 -0.84 -2.27 20.05
CA GLY A 47 -0.26 -1.24 20.91
C GLY A 47 -0.88 0.13 20.64
N ILE A 48 -0.31 1.15 21.26
CA ILE A 48 -0.73 2.55 21.11
C ILE A 48 0.44 3.35 20.56
N ASP A 49 0.19 4.16 19.53
CA ASP A 49 1.20 5.02 18.93
C ASP A 49 0.56 6.23 18.24
N GLN A 50 1.38 7.21 17.88
CA GLN A 50 0.98 8.30 17.01
C GLN A 50 0.63 7.74 15.63
N MET A 51 -0.62 7.94 15.20
CA MET A 51 -1.09 7.49 13.89
C MET A 51 -0.91 8.57 12.82
N TYR A 52 -0.91 8.14 11.56
CA TYR A 52 -0.78 8.98 10.39
C TYR A 52 -1.77 8.53 9.33
N LYS A 53 -2.50 9.49 8.78
CA LYS A 53 -3.40 9.25 7.66
C LYS A 53 -2.61 9.31 6.36
N VAL A 54 -2.72 8.26 5.56
CA VAL A 54 -2.16 8.16 4.22
C VAL A 54 -3.31 8.28 3.23
N THR A 55 -3.34 9.40 2.52
CA THR A 55 -4.36 9.73 1.52
C THR A 55 -3.83 9.41 0.13
N GLN A 56 -4.65 8.77 -0.72
CA GLN A 56 -4.26 8.35 -2.07
C GLN A 56 -5.23 8.88 -3.13
N GLU A 57 -4.73 9.21 -4.33
CA GLU A 57 -5.60 9.68 -5.42
C GLU A 57 -6.37 8.55 -6.12
N LEU A 58 -5.78 7.35 -6.21
CA LEU A 58 -6.29 6.21 -6.97
C LEU A 58 -6.39 4.93 -6.12
N GLY A 59 -6.44 5.07 -4.79
CA GLY A 59 -6.52 3.95 -3.85
C GLY A 59 -7.31 4.31 -2.60
N ILE A 60 -7.55 3.32 -1.75
CA ILE A 60 -8.21 3.50 -0.45
C ILE A 60 -7.25 4.23 0.50
N ASP A 61 -7.74 5.27 1.17
CA ASP A 61 -7.02 5.89 2.28
C ASP A 61 -6.84 4.90 3.42
N TYR A 62 -5.67 4.91 4.06
CA TYR A 62 -5.39 4.06 5.21
C TYR A 62 -4.71 4.85 6.32
N ILE A 63 -4.82 4.35 7.56
CA ILE A 63 -4.23 4.99 8.73
C ILE A 63 -3.28 4.00 9.39
N VAL A 64 -2.05 4.42 9.58
CA VAL A 64 -0.94 3.58 10.07
C VAL A 64 -0.16 4.28 11.16
N ASN A 65 0.53 3.51 11.98
CA ASN A 65 1.31 4.08 13.07
C ASN A 65 2.64 4.68 12.59
N SER A 66 3.35 5.35 13.50
CA SER A 66 4.57 6.10 13.21
C SER A 66 5.75 5.24 12.72
N GLU A 67 5.73 3.95 13.05
CA GLU A 67 6.76 2.97 12.70
C GLU A 67 6.40 2.15 11.45
N HIS A 68 5.21 2.35 10.87
CA HIS A 68 4.77 1.63 9.69
C HIS A 68 5.70 1.89 8.49
N ILE A 69 6.00 0.86 7.71
CA ILE A 69 6.78 0.99 6.48
C ILE A 69 5.84 1.30 5.33
N LEU A 70 6.04 2.45 4.70
CA LEU A 70 5.40 2.80 3.46
C LEU A 70 6.22 2.20 2.31
N SER A 71 5.55 1.45 1.44
CA SER A 71 6.14 0.95 0.21
C SER A 71 5.76 1.87 -0.94
N PHE A 72 6.78 2.46 -1.57
CA PHE A 72 6.64 3.40 -2.67
C PHE A 72 7.29 2.87 -3.94
N LYS A 73 6.74 3.27 -5.08
CA LYS A 73 7.40 3.26 -6.37
C LYS A 73 7.92 4.65 -6.69
N PHE A 74 9.01 4.72 -7.45
CA PHE A 74 9.51 5.96 -8.01
C PHE A 74 9.91 5.76 -9.47
N ILE A 75 9.88 6.85 -10.24
CA ILE A 75 10.32 6.80 -11.63
C ILE A 75 11.84 6.66 -11.67
N ASN A 76 12.32 5.46 -12.00
CA ASN A 76 13.74 5.15 -12.13
C ASN A 76 14.25 5.52 -13.53
N ASN A 77 14.18 6.82 -13.88
CA ASN A 77 14.71 7.31 -15.15
C ASN A 77 16.23 7.35 -15.09
N LYS A 78 16.87 6.25 -15.47
CA LYS A 78 18.30 6.21 -15.76
C LYS A 78 18.49 6.55 -17.23
N SER A 79 18.97 7.75 -17.54
CA SER A 79 19.20 8.18 -18.92
C SER A 79 20.66 8.56 -19.13
N ILE A 80 21.25 8.00 -20.19
CA ILE A 80 22.55 8.42 -20.72
C ILE A 80 22.27 9.36 -21.88
N TYR A 81 22.82 10.56 -21.82
CA TYR A 81 22.65 11.55 -22.88
C TYR A 81 23.92 12.38 -23.07
N TRP A 82 24.13 12.84 -24.30
CA TRP A 82 25.28 13.66 -24.66
C TRP A 82 24.99 15.13 -24.37
N LYS A 83 25.91 15.81 -23.68
CA LYS A 83 25.86 17.27 -23.49
C LYS A 83 26.93 17.93 -24.35
N GLU A 84 26.50 18.57 -25.45
CA GLU A 84 27.37 19.30 -26.38
C GLU A 84 28.16 20.41 -25.68
N SER A 85 27.52 21.16 -24.77
CA SER A 85 28.13 22.29 -24.06
C SER A 85 29.38 21.96 -23.26
N ILE A 86 29.56 20.70 -22.87
CA ILE A 86 30.70 20.24 -22.07
C ILE A 86 31.41 19.04 -22.70
N ASN A 87 31.06 18.68 -23.94
CA ASN A 87 31.55 17.52 -24.68
C ASN A 87 31.67 16.25 -23.81
N SER A 88 30.58 15.91 -23.11
CA SER A 88 30.59 14.76 -22.19
C SER A 88 29.28 13.98 -22.22
N TRP A 89 29.38 12.67 -22.04
CA TRP A 89 28.25 11.85 -21.63
C TRP A 89 27.85 12.21 -20.21
N SER A 90 26.55 12.30 -19.96
CA SER A 90 25.96 12.51 -18.64
C SER A 90 24.98 11.38 -18.34
N LEU A 91 25.05 10.88 -17.11
CA LEU A 91 24.12 9.92 -16.53
C LEU A 91 23.54 10.51 -15.25
N GLU A 92 22.24 10.39 -15.06
CA GLU A 92 21.54 10.74 -13.82
C GLU A 92 20.75 9.53 -13.30
N TRP A 93 20.73 9.34 -11.99
CA TRP A 93 19.94 8.28 -11.34
C TRP A 93 19.51 8.69 -9.93
N PHE A 94 18.53 7.97 -9.37
CA PHE A 94 18.13 8.12 -7.98
C PHE A 94 18.86 7.09 -7.12
N ASP A 95 19.55 7.56 -6.08
CA ASP A 95 20.24 6.69 -5.12
C ASP A 95 19.35 6.47 -3.89
N LYS A 96 18.91 5.22 -3.69
CA LYS A 96 18.06 4.82 -2.56
C LYS A 96 18.78 4.94 -1.21
N LYS A 97 20.10 4.76 -1.16
CA LYS A 97 20.86 4.80 0.11
C LYS A 97 20.96 6.22 0.62
N THR A 98 21.27 7.15 -0.27
CA THR A 98 21.42 8.57 0.09
C THR A 98 20.16 9.38 -0.14
N MET A 99 19.06 8.75 -0.57
CA MET A 99 17.76 9.37 -0.88
C MET A 99 17.87 10.63 -1.74
N THR A 100 18.76 10.62 -2.72
CA THR A 100 19.12 11.81 -3.52
C THR A 100 19.37 11.44 -4.97
N LYS A 101 19.15 12.39 -5.88
CA LYS A 101 19.56 12.23 -7.27
C LYS A 101 21.08 12.39 -7.38
N LYS A 102 21.73 11.43 -8.03
CA LYS A 102 23.15 11.44 -8.34
C LYS A 102 23.35 11.63 -9.84
N SER A 103 24.52 12.12 -10.21
CA SER A 103 24.92 12.24 -11.60
C SER A 103 26.38 11.85 -11.79
N LYS A 104 26.70 11.29 -12.95
CA LYS A 104 28.04 10.92 -13.37
C LYS A 104 28.28 11.49 -14.76
N LYS A 105 29.47 12.04 -14.99
CA LYS A 105 29.88 12.61 -16.27
C LYS A 105 31.14 11.91 -16.75
N LEU A 106 31.26 11.67 -18.05
CA LEU A 106 32.43 11.06 -18.66
C LEU A 106 32.72 11.72 -20.00
N LYS A 107 33.94 12.25 -20.14
CA LYS A 107 34.40 12.91 -21.37
C LYS A 107 35.17 11.92 -22.25
N PRO A 108 35.06 12.03 -23.58
CA PRO A 108 36.04 11.44 -24.48
C PRO A 108 37.42 12.08 -24.27
N THR A 109 38.48 11.31 -24.47
CA THR A 109 39.89 11.75 -24.36
C THR A 109 40.70 11.18 -25.52
N GLU A 110 41.96 11.58 -25.69
CA GLU A 110 42.83 11.02 -26.76
C GLU A 110 42.92 9.49 -26.71
N ASN A 111 42.89 8.90 -25.51
CA ASN A 111 42.92 7.46 -25.28
C ASN A 111 41.53 6.80 -25.05
N ARG A 112 40.44 7.55 -25.25
CA ARG A 112 39.06 7.04 -25.06
C ARG A 112 38.10 7.72 -26.02
N THR A 113 37.64 6.97 -27.00
CA THR A 113 36.65 7.44 -27.98
C THR A 113 35.30 7.78 -27.34
N LYS A 114 34.48 8.53 -28.07
CA LYS A 114 33.11 8.85 -27.66
C LYS A 114 32.26 7.60 -27.43
N GLU A 115 32.49 6.55 -28.21
CA GLU A 115 31.76 5.29 -28.12
C GLU A 115 32.22 4.43 -26.93
N GLU A 116 33.53 4.37 -26.65
CA GLU A 116 34.05 3.70 -25.45
C GLU A 116 33.55 4.36 -24.16
N ALA A 117 33.52 5.69 -24.12
CA ALA A 117 32.93 6.43 -23.00
C ALA A 117 31.43 6.12 -22.81
N TYR A 118 30.68 5.97 -23.90
CA TYR A 118 29.28 5.55 -23.84
C TYR A 118 29.14 4.12 -23.30
N ASN A 119 29.95 3.18 -23.79
CA ASN A 119 29.94 1.79 -23.37
C ASN A 119 30.32 1.62 -21.89
N GLU A 120 31.27 2.41 -21.37
CA GLU A 120 31.58 2.46 -19.94
C GLU A 120 30.40 2.99 -19.11
N MET A 121 29.72 4.05 -19.58
CA MET A 121 28.51 4.56 -18.93
C MET A 121 27.41 3.51 -18.90
N LYS A 122 27.24 2.76 -20.00
CA LYS A 122 26.25 1.68 -20.09
C LYS A 122 26.60 0.53 -19.13
N LYS A 123 27.86 0.07 -19.08
CA LYS A 123 28.28 -0.92 -18.06
C LYS A 123 27.99 -0.46 -16.63
N PHE A 124 28.17 0.83 -16.35
CA PHE A 124 27.84 1.40 -15.04
C PHE A 124 26.32 1.51 -14.81
N ILE A 125 25.51 1.86 -15.82
CA ILE A 125 24.04 1.91 -15.67
C ILE A 125 23.46 0.53 -15.37
N ASP A 126 24.02 -0.50 -16.03
CA ASP A 126 23.62 -1.90 -15.92
C ASP A 126 24.03 -2.50 -14.56
N SER A 127 25.07 -1.95 -13.91
CA SER A 127 25.47 -2.36 -12.56
C SER A 127 24.65 -1.69 -11.44
N LEU A 128 23.85 -0.66 -11.76
CA LEU A 128 22.97 -0.02 -10.78
C LEU A 128 21.70 -0.84 -10.57
N ASP A 129 21.22 -0.91 -9.33
CA ASP A 129 19.95 -1.54 -8.97
C ASP A 129 18.78 -0.98 -9.81
N ASN A 130 18.07 -1.88 -10.48
CA ASN A 130 16.91 -1.57 -11.32
C ASN A 130 15.60 -1.57 -10.53
N ASP A 131 15.60 -2.06 -9.29
CA ASP A 131 14.41 -2.01 -8.45
C ASP A 131 13.99 -0.55 -8.24
N ASN A 132 12.73 -0.27 -8.57
CA ASN A 132 12.12 1.03 -8.45
C ASN A 132 11.22 1.14 -7.20
N THR A 133 11.38 0.21 -6.27
CA THR A 133 10.67 0.16 -4.99
C THR A 133 11.51 0.82 -3.89
N LEU A 134 10.84 1.53 -2.98
CA LEU A 134 11.42 2.15 -1.81
C LEU A 134 10.53 1.85 -0.60
N ASN A 135 11.09 1.15 0.38
CA ASN A 135 10.45 0.91 1.66
C ASN A 135 11.04 1.86 2.70
N ILE A 136 10.21 2.69 3.32
CA ILE A 136 10.64 3.70 4.30
C ILE A 136 9.61 3.83 5.42
N CYS A 137 10.06 3.93 6.68
CA CYS A 137 9.11 4.12 7.78
C CYS A 137 8.49 5.53 7.74
N VAL A 138 7.30 5.69 8.32
CA VAL A 138 6.60 6.99 8.34
C VAL A 138 7.49 8.08 8.97
N LYS A 139 8.15 7.81 10.10
CA LYS A 139 9.07 8.76 10.75
C LYS A 139 10.19 9.27 9.83
N ASP A 140 10.79 8.39 9.03
CA ASP A 140 11.87 8.77 8.12
C ASP A 140 11.34 9.41 6.84
N TYR A 141 10.18 8.99 6.35
CA TYR A 141 9.48 9.64 5.25
C TYR A 141 9.21 11.11 5.56
N LEU A 142 8.77 11.42 6.78
CA LEU A 142 8.47 12.79 7.19
C LEU A 142 9.70 13.71 7.14
N LYS A 143 10.92 13.17 7.35
CA LYS A 143 12.19 13.90 7.27
C LYS A 143 12.61 14.21 5.83
N LEU A 144 12.03 13.55 4.82
CA LEU A 144 12.38 13.80 3.42
C LEU A 144 11.92 15.19 2.96
N SER A 145 12.67 15.77 2.01
CA SER A 145 12.26 17.00 1.35
C SER A 145 11.00 16.81 0.50
N ASP A 146 10.17 17.86 0.37
CA ASP A 146 8.95 17.82 -0.44
C ASP A 146 9.21 17.49 -1.91
N LYS A 147 10.39 17.87 -2.42
CA LYS A 147 10.81 17.53 -3.79
C LYS A 147 10.94 16.02 -3.97
N ILE A 148 11.48 15.31 -3.00
CA ILE A 148 11.59 13.84 -3.04
C ILE A 148 10.22 13.22 -2.82
N LYS A 149 9.44 13.68 -1.83
CA LYS A 149 8.10 13.17 -1.54
C LYS A 149 7.19 13.20 -2.78
N LYS A 150 7.25 14.27 -3.59
CA LYS A 150 6.50 14.40 -4.85
C LYS A 150 6.88 13.38 -5.94
N THR A 151 8.05 12.74 -5.83
CA THR A 151 8.53 11.71 -6.78
C THR A 151 8.22 10.28 -6.34
N LEU A 152 7.71 10.11 -5.12
CA LEU A 152 7.30 8.82 -4.57
C LEU A 152 5.81 8.61 -4.81
N TYR A 153 5.43 7.39 -5.15
CA TYR A 153 4.07 6.99 -5.47
C TYR A 153 3.70 5.74 -4.70
N GLY A 154 2.53 5.71 -4.10
CA GLY A 154 1.92 4.43 -3.69
C GLY A 154 1.60 3.62 -4.93
N TYR A 155 1.32 2.33 -4.77
CA TYR A 155 1.01 1.49 -5.92
C TYR A 155 0.05 0.37 -5.55
N LYS A 156 -0.71 -0.06 -6.55
CA LYS A 156 -1.50 -1.28 -6.49
C LYS A 156 -0.73 -2.45 -7.06
N ILE A 157 -1.24 -3.65 -6.84
CA ILE A 157 -0.67 -4.86 -7.40
C ILE A 157 -0.43 -4.69 -8.91
N GLU A 158 0.77 -5.02 -9.37
CA GLU A 158 1.15 -4.94 -10.80
C GLU A 158 1.07 -6.31 -11.48
N LYS A 159 1.00 -7.38 -10.68
CA LYS A 159 0.87 -8.76 -11.13
C LYS A 159 -0.54 -9.27 -10.83
N ALA A 160 -1.03 -10.15 -11.68
CA ALA A 160 -2.28 -10.84 -11.42
C ALA A 160 -2.15 -11.77 -10.20
N VAL A 161 -3.16 -11.77 -9.33
CA VAL A 161 -3.28 -12.74 -8.23
C VAL A 161 -3.36 -14.16 -8.79
N ASN A 162 -2.61 -15.09 -8.22
CA ASN A 162 -2.44 -16.46 -8.73
C ASN A 162 -3.39 -17.45 -8.04
N TRP A 163 -4.70 -17.20 -8.13
CA TRP A 163 -5.69 -18.17 -7.67
C TRP A 163 -5.70 -19.42 -8.54
N GLU A 164 -5.89 -20.56 -7.88
CA GLU A 164 -6.07 -21.86 -8.53
C GLU A 164 -7.37 -21.89 -9.35
N HIS A 165 -7.35 -22.66 -10.43
CA HIS A 165 -8.52 -22.87 -11.27
C HIS A 165 -9.61 -23.61 -10.50
N LYS A 166 -10.84 -23.13 -10.61
CA LYS A 166 -12.04 -23.81 -10.11
C LYS A 166 -13.05 -23.90 -11.24
N ASP A 167 -13.59 -25.09 -11.44
CA ASP A 167 -14.67 -25.30 -12.39
C ASP A 167 -15.88 -24.44 -12.00
N VAL A 168 -16.55 -23.90 -13.03
CA VAL A 168 -17.70 -23.03 -12.87
C VAL A 168 -18.85 -23.48 -13.75
N GLU A 169 -20.07 -23.34 -13.24
CA GLU A 169 -21.29 -23.87 -13.88
C GLU A 169 -21.64 -23.18 -15.20
N ILE A 170 -21.46 -21.86 -15.28
CA ILE A 170 -21.70 -21.06 -16.48
C ILE A 170 -20.35 -20.76 -17.11
N ASP A 171 -20.29 -20.91 -18.44
CA ASP A 171 -19.11 -20.52 -19.20
C ASP A 171 -18.76 -19.04 -18.91
N PRO A 172 -17.51 -18.72 -18.52
CA PRO A 172 -17.16 -17.38 -18.03
C PRO A 172 -17.39 -16.28 -19.07
N TYR A 173 -17.08 -16.55 -20.34
CA TYR A 173 -17.27 -15.58 -21.42
C TYR A 173 -18.76 -15.28 -21.61
N ILE A 174 -19.57 -16.33 -21.63
CA ILE A 174 -21.04 -16.24 -21.69
C ILE A 174 -21.65 -15.50 -20.52
N LEU A 175 -21.13 -15.70 -19.31
CA LEU A 175 -21.58 -14.94 -18.15
C LEU A 175 -21.31 -13.44 -18.37
N GLY A 176 -20.10 -13.09 -18.83
CA GLY A 176 -19.73 -11.72 -19.19
C GLY A 176 -20.68 -11.12 -20.23
N MET A 177 -20.93 -11.86 -21.33
CA MET A 177 -21.87 -11.43 -22.37
C MET A 177 -23.27 -11.19 -21.82
N TRP A 178 -23.81 -12.13 -21.03
CA TRP A 178 -25.15 -12.01 -20.48
C TRP A 178 -25.27 -10.87 -19.47
N LEU A 179 -24.21 -10.60 -18.71
CA LEU A 179 -24.22 -9.47 -17.78
C LEU A 179 -24.38 -8.13 -18.50
N GLY A 180 -23.79 -7.98 -19.68
CA GLY A 180 -24.04 -6.82 -20.55
C GLY A 180 -25.43 -6.87 -21.18
N ASP A 181 -25.55 -7.54 -22.33
CA ASP A 181 -26.74 -7.48 -23.19
C ASP A 181 -27.83 -8.53 -22.88
N GLY A 182 -27.66 -9.30 -21.80
CA GLY A 182 -28.67 -10.28 -21.38
C GLY A 182 -29.90 -9.63 -20.75
N THR A 183 -31.05 -10.26 -20.95
CA THR A 183 -32.27 -9.88 -20.23
C THR A 183 -32.21 -10.33 -18.76
N LYS A 184 -32.73 -9.49 -17.85
CA LYS A 184 -32.73 -9.78 -16.40
C LYS A 184 -33.47 -11.07 -16.01
N ASN A 185 -34.41 -11.53 -16.83
CA ASN A 185 -35.16 -12.77 -16.61
C ASN A 185 -34.40 -14.05 -17.04
N GLY A 186 -33.17 -13.91 -17.57
CA GLY A 186 -32.19 -14.97 -17.74
C GLY A 186 -32.34 -15.85 -18.99
N GLN A 187 -33.18 -15.50 -19.95
CA GLN A 187 -33.47 -16.40 -21.10
C GLN A 187 -33.07 -15.83 -22.45
N THR A 188 -32.95 -14.51 -22.57
CA THR A 188 -32.73 -13.82 -23.83
C THR A 188 -31.44 -13.02 -23.82
N PHE A 189 -30.77 -13.03 -24.95
CA PHE A 189 -29.61 -12.24 -25.32
C PHE A 189 -29.97 -11.36 -26.52
N VAL A 190 -29.58 -10.08 -26.50
CA VAL A 190 -29.79 -9.15 -27.62
C VAL A 190 -28.43 -8.85 -28.24
N THR A 191 -28.26 -9.12 -29.53
CA THR A 191 -27.01 -8.79 -30.22
C THR A 191 -27.22 -8.60 -31.70
N MET A 192 -26.38 -7.76 -32.31
CA MET A 192 -26.26 -7.64 -33.77
C MET A 192 -25.01 -8.34 -34.31
N ASP A 193 -24.11 -8.81 -33.43
CA ASP A 193 -22.83 -9.40 -33.81
C ASP A 193 -22.97 -10.90 -34.07
N LYS A 194 -22.57 -11.33 -35.28
CA LYS A 194 -22.68 -12.74 -35.70
C LYS A 194 -21.75 -13.63 -34.88
N GLU A 195 -20.55 -13.15 -34.58
CA GLU A 195 -19.51 -13.88 -33.88
C GLU A 195 -19.94 -14.22 -32.44
N LEU A 196 -20.58 -13.27 -31.76
CA LEU A 196 -21.16 -13.46 -30.42
C LEU A 196 -22.33 -14.45 -30.46
N LEU A 197 -23.20 -14.33 -31.46
CA LEU A 197 -24.30 -15.27 -31.66
C LEU A 197 -23.79 -16.69 -31.95
N ASP A 198 -22.73 -16.84 -32.75
CA ASP A 198 -22.15 -18.13 -33.08
C ASP A 198 -21.46 -18.76 -31.85
N TYR A 199 -20.84 -17.96 -30.98
CA TYR A 199 -20.36 -18.43 -29.68
C TYR A 199 -21.51 -18.94 -28.80
N TRP A 200 -22.62 -18.19 -28.74
CA TRP A 200 -23.81 -18.56 -27.97
C TRP A 200 -24.46 -19.85 -28.48
N LYS A 201 -24.58 -20.02 -29.80
CA LYS A 201 -25.10 -21.25 -30.43
C LYS A 201 -24.23 -22.45 -30.10
N LYS A 202 -22.90 -22.34 -30.24
CA LYS A 202 -21.97 -23.44 -29.90
C LYS A 202 -22.14 -23.89 -28.46
N TRP A 203 -22.30 -22.95 -27.53
CA TRP A 203 -22.56 -23.29 -26.14
C TRP A 203 -23.94 -23.94 -25.93
N ALA A 204 -24.98 -23.42 -26.59
CA ALA A 204 -26.32 -23.99 -26.52
C ALA A 204 -26.32 -25.44 -27.04
N ASP A 205 -25.70 -25.69 -28.19
CA ASP A 205 -25.57 -27.03 -28.77
C ASP A 205 -24.85 -28.00 -27.84
N LYS A 206 -23.71 -27.57 -27.25
CA LYS A 206 -22.95 -28.35 -26.26
C LYS A 206 -23.79 -28.71 -25.02
N ASN A 207 -24.78 -27.90 -24.68
CA ASN A 207 -25.68 -28.11 -23.54
C ASN A 207 -27.06 -28.67 -23.96
N ASN A 208 -27.19 -29.26 -25.16
CA ASN A 208 -28.44 -29.82 -25.70
C ASN A 208 -29.61 -28.81 -25.73
N MET A 209 -29.31 -27.56 -26.03
CA MET A 209 -30.27 -26.46 -26.19
C MET A 209 -30.26 -25.96 -27.64
N ASP A 210 -31.33 -25.26 -28.03
CA ASP A 210 -31.43 -24.51 -29.29
C ASP A 210 -31.54 -23.01 -29.01
N ILE A 211 -31.25 -22.19 -30.03
CA ILE A 211 -31.49 -20.74 -30.00
C ILE A 211 -32.73 -20.41 -30.84
N ASN A 212 -33.70 -19.73 -30.23
CA ASN A 212 -34.85 -19.16 -30.92
C ASN A 212 -34.62 -17.67 -31.21
N LYS A 213 -34.88 -17.25 -32.45
CA LYS A 213 -34.81 -15.86 -32.88
C LYS A 213 -36.22 -15.27 -32.93
N TYR A 214 -36.43 -14.12 -32.29
CA TYR A 214 -37.66 -13.34 -32.43
C TYR A 214 -37.34 -11.84 -32.48
N SER A 215 -38.30 -11.03 -32.92
CA SER A 215 -38.19 -9.57 -32.98
C SER A 215 -39.32 -8.94 -32.18
N ASP A 216 -39.05 -7.85 -31.48
CA ASP A 216 -40.07 -7.01 -30.85
C ASP A 216 -40.48 -5.81 -31.72
N GLY A 217 -40.05 -5.79 -33.00
CA GLY A 217 -40.24 -4.69 -33.94
C GLY A 217 -39.10 -3.68 -33.95
N THR A 218 -38.25 -3.64 -32.91
CA THR A 218 -37.11 -2.73 -32.79
C THR A 218 -35.76 -3.45 -32.74
N ASN A 219 -35.70 -4.57 -32.03
CA ASN A 219 -34.48 -5.32 -31.79
C ASN A 219 -34.68 -6.81 -32.08
N ILE A 220 -33.57 -7.48 -32.43
CA ILE A 220 -33.54 -8.93 -32.61
C ILE A 220 -33.11 -9.57 -31.30
N HIS A 221 -33.95 -10.49 -30.82
CA HIS A 221 -33.78 -11.22 -29.57
C HIS A 221 -33.43 -12.67 -29.87
N TYR A 222 -32.45 -13.20 -29.14
CA TYR A 222 -32.04 -14.59 -29.20
C TYR A 222 -32.26 -15.24 -27.83
N SER A 223 -33.23 -16.14 -27.76
CA SER A 223 -33.55 -16.85 -26.52
C SER A 223 -33.08 -18.30 -26.56
N ILE A 224 -32.53 -18.78 -25.45
CA ILE A 224 -32.28 -20.22 -25.28
C ILE A 224 -33.62 -20.92 -25.12
N ARG A 225 -33.80 -22.03 -25.85
CA ARG A 225 -34.93 -22.95 -25.70
C ARG A 225 -34.42 -24.40 -25.61
N LYS A 226 -35.26 -25.26 -25.06
CA LYS A 226 -35.01 -26.71 -25.06
C LYS A 226 -35.33 -27.29 -26.44
N LYS A 227 -34.57 -28.32 -26.84
CA LYS A 227 -34.86 -29.14 -28.03
C LYS A 227 -36.21 -29.85 -27.90
N ILE A 228 -36.51 -30.35 -26.70
CA ILE A 228 -37.78 -31.01 -26.35
C ILE A 228 -38.63 -30.06 -25.48
N ARG A 229 -39.92 -29.94 -25.81
CA ARG A 229 -40.86 -29.08 -25.08
C ARG A 229 -41.01 -29.56 -23.63
N SER A 230 -40.79 -28.65 -22.67
CA SER A 230 -40.90 -28.92 -21.23
C SER A 230 -41.24 -27.63 -20.48
N ASN A 231 -42.00 -27.74 -19.38
CA ASN A 231 -42.30 -26.61 -18.50
C ASN A 231 -41.16 -26.26 -17.53
N LYS A 232 -40.11 -27.09 -17.46
CA LYS A 232 -38.94 -26.82 -16.62
C LYS A 232 -38.10 -25.67 -17.22
N PRO A 233 -37.45 -24.84 -16.40
CA PRO A 233 -36.54 -23.78 -16.87
C PRO A 233 -35.39 -24.32 -17.73
N THR A 234 -34.80 -23.47 -18.57
CA THR A 234 -33.62 -23.84 -19.39
C THR A 234 -32.40 -24.03 -18.49
N ILE A 235 -31.43 -24.84 -18.92
CA ILE A 235 -30.20 -25.08 -18.14
C ILE A 235 -29.47 -23.77 -17.81
N PHE A 236 -29.49 -22.81 -18.73
CA PHE A 236 -28.91 -21.50 -18.49
C PHE A 236 -29.65 -20.73 -17.38
N LYS A 237 -30.99 -20.71 -17.41
CA LYS A 237 -31.79 -20.08 -16.36
C LYS A 237 -31.66 -20.79 -15.01
N GLU A 238 -31.56 -22.11 -14.99
CA GLU A 238 -31.30 -22.90 -13.78
C GLU A 238 -29.96 -22.51 -13.16
N LYS A 239 -28.89 -22.45 -13.97
CA LYS A 239 -27.56 -22.03 -13.53
C LYS A 239 -27.54 -20.58 -13.04
N LEU A 240 -28.21 -19.66 -13.73
CA LEU A 240 -28.37 -18.28 -13.25
C LEU A 240 -29.12 -18.22 -11.92
N SER A 241 -30.15 -19.03 -11.74
CA SER A 241 -30.93 -19.08 -10.50
C SER A 241 -30.10 -19.60 -9.34
N LYS A 242 -29.23 -20.61 -9.56
CA LYS A 242 -28.30 -21.14 -8.55
C LYS A 242 -27.37 -20.05 -7.99
N TYR A 243 -26.91 -19.14 -8.84
CA TYR A 243 -26.10 -18.00 -8.41
C TYR A 243 -26.91 -16.79 -7.94
N GLY A 244 -28.25 -16.84 -7.93
CA GLY A 244 -29.09 -15.70 -7.57
C GLY A 244 -29.05 -14.55 -8.58
N LEU A 245 -28.72 -14.83 -9.85
CA LEU A 245 -28.52 -13.82 -10.90
C LEU A 245 -29.83 -13.36 -11.57
N VAL A 246 -30.91 -14.15 -11.45
CA VAL A 246 -32.20 -13.83 -12.06
C VAL A 246 -32.77 -12.57 -11.39
N ASN A 247 -33.02 -11.53 -12.20
CA ASN A 247 -33.42 -10.19 -11.77
C ASN A 247 -32.42 -9.45 -10.87
N ASN A 248 -31.20 -9.97 -10.71
CA ASN A 248 -30.15 -9.37 -9.87
C ASN A 248 -28.78 -9.63 -10.52
N LYS A 249 -28.36 -8.77 -11.46
CA LYS A 249 -27.12 -8.97 -12.20
C LYS A 249 -25.90 -8.54 -11.37
N PHE A 250 -24.97 -9.46 -11.14
CA PHE A 250 -23.65 -9.21 -10.55
C PHE A 250 -22.67 -10.29 -11.00
N ILE A 251 -21.37 -10.14 -10.72
CA ILE A 251 -20.39 -11.20 -10.98
C ILE A 251 -20.25 -12.06 -9.72
N PRO A 252 -20.53 -13.38 -9.75
CA PRO A 252 -20.42 -14.21 -8.56
C PRO A 252 -18.96 -14.37 -8.08
N LYS A 253 -18.79 -14.54 -6.76
CA LYS A 253 -17.48 -14.65 -6.10
C LYS A 253 -16.60 -15.77 -6.68
N GLU A 254 -17.20 -16.89 -7.08
CA GLU A 254 -16.52 -18.04 -7.72
C GLU A 254 -15.85 -17.71 -9.06
N TYR A 255 -16.32 -16.66 -9.76
CA TYR A 255 -15.69 -16.16 -10.98
C TYR A 255 -14.65 -15.08 -10.67
N MET A 256 -14.90 -14.26 -9.64
CA MET A 256 -14.00 -13.20 -9.21
C MET A 256 -12.71 -13.76 -8.58
N ILE A 257 -12.79 -14.90 -7.90
CA ILE A 257 -11.69 -15.53 -7.15
C ILE A 257 -11.37 -16.89 -7.80
N ASN A 258 -10.82 -16.79 -8.99
CA ASN A 258 -10.54 -17.93 -9.86
C ASN A 258 -9.28 -17.65 -10.69
N SER A 259 -8.88 -18.61 -11.50
CA SER A 259 -7.71 -18.49 -12.38
C SER A 259 -7.79 -17.26 -13.28
N LYS A 260 -6.63 -16.84 -13.79
CA LYS A 260 -6.51 -15.66 -14.65
C LYS A 260 -7.39 -15.80 -15.89
N GLU A 261 -7.47 -17.00 -16.44
CA GLU A 261 -8.19 -17.34 -17.67
C GLU A 261 -9.71 -17.15 -17.47
N VAL A 262 -10.26 -17.63 -16.35
CA VAL A 262 -11.68 -17.44 -16.02
C VAL A 262 -12.00 -15.95 -15.88
N ARG A 263 -11.17 -15.22 -15.14
CA ARG A 263 -11.33 -13.78 -14.92
C ARG A 263 -11.23 -12.95 -16.20
N LEU A 264 -10.22 -13.22 -17.03
CA LEU A 264 -10.05 -12.58 -18.34
C LEU A 264 -11.23 -12.89 -19.27
N SER A 265 -11.74 -14.12 -19.22
CA SER A 265 -12.87 -14.57 -20.03
C SER A 265 -14.18 -13.86 -19.64
N VAL A 266 -14.48 -13.69 -18.34
CA VAL A 266 -15.62 -12.87 -17.89
C VAL A 266 -15.50 -11.42 -18.38
N LEU A 267 -14.32 -10.80 -18.23
CA LEU A 267 -14.09 -9.44 -18.72
C LEU A 267 -14.28 -9.35 -20.23
N ALA A 268 -13.78 -10.32 -21.01
CA ALA A 268 -13.89 -10.33 -22.45
C ALA A 268 -15.35 -10.31 -22.92
N GLY A 269 -16.21 -11.17 -22.35
CA GLY A 269 -17.64 -11.19 -22.70
C GLY A 269 -18.35 -9.88 -22.35
N LEU A 270 -17.99 -9.27 -21.22
CA LEU A 270 -18.55 -7.97 -20.81
C LEU A 270 -18.04 -6.82 -21.71
N ILE A 271 -16.81 -6.90 -22.18
CA ILE A 271 -16.20 -5.89 -23.07
C ILE A 271 -16.77 -5.97 -24.49
N ASP A 272 -17.02 -7.18 -24.99
CA ASP A 272 -17.59 -7.37 -26.32
C ASP A 272 -19.04 -6.86 -26.43
N THR A 273 -19.77 -6.85 -25.32
CA THR A 273 -21.15 -6.36 -25.23
C THR A 273 -21.19 -4.88 -24.85
N ASP A 274 -21.01 -4.57 -23.57
CA ASP A 274 -21.15 -3.22 -22.99
C ASP A 274 -19.85 -2.40 -22.95
N GLY A 275 -18.73 -3.00 -23.36
CA GLY A 275 -17.44 -2.31 -23.39
C GLY A 275 -17.29 -1.40 -24.60
N SER A 276 -16.49 -0.34 -24.45
CA SER A 276 -15.97 0.48 -25.54
C SER A 276 -14.45 0.46 -25.47
N VAL A 277 -13.79 0.17 -26.59
CA VAL A 277 -12.34 0.18 -26.69
C VAL A 277 -11.90 1.47 -27.38
N GLU A 278 -11.09 2.27 -26.70
CA GLU A 278 -10.66 3.59 -27.13
C GLU A 278 -9.14 3.62 -27.38
N GLN A 279 -8.66 4.74 -27.94
CA GLN A 279 -7.23 5.04 -28.09
C GLN A 279 -6.44 3.95 -28.83
N GLY A 280 -7.05 3.32 -29.83
CA GLY A 280 -6.40 2.28 -30.64
C GLY A 280 -6.16 0.97 -29.88
N GLY A 281 -6.92 0.69 -28.81
CA GLY A 281 -6.88 -0.59 -28.11
C GLY A 281 -6.37 -0.54 -26.67
N VAL A 282 -5.83 0.59 -26.22
CA VAL A 282 -5.09 0.66 -24.93
C VAL A 282 -5.94 1.06 -23.73
N THR A 283 -7.24 1.33 -23.95
CA THR A 283 -8.16 1.71 -22.89
C THR A 283 -9.53 1.11 -23.17
N VAL A 284 -10.10 0.48 -22.15
CA VAL A 284 -11.45 -0.06 -22.15
C VAL A 284 -12.33 0.80 -21.25
N ARG A 285 -13.55 1.11 -21.68
CA ARG A 285 -14.59 1.71 -20.85
C ARG A 285 -15.81 0.81 -20.79
N ILE A 286 -16.33 0.56 -19.60
CA ILE A 286 -17.60 -0.13 -19.38
C ILE A 286 -18.50 0.84 -18.64
N SER A 287 -19.71 1.07 -19.15
CA SER A 287 -20.68 2.00 -18.55
C SER A 287 -21.92 1.25 -18.09
N GLN A 288 -22.33 1.44 -16.84
CA GLN A 288 -23.53 0.83 -16.28
C GLN A 288 -24.38 1.87 -15.55
N SER A 289 -25.70 1.64 -15.52
CA SER A 289 -26.59 2.44 -14.67
C SER A 289 -26.28 2.20 -13.19
N ILE A 290 -26.72 3.12 -12.32
CA ILE A 290 -26.52 2.97 -10.87
C ILE A 290 -27.19 1.70 -10.31
N GLU A 291 -28.29 1.26 -10.93
CA GLU A 291 -29.01 0.03 -10.57
C GLU A 291 -28.18 -1.24 -10.81
N HIS A 292 -27.22 -1.19 -11.74
CA HIS A 292 -26.31 -2.29 -12.07
C HIS A 292 -24.90 -2.08 -11.50
N LYS A 293 -24.77 -1.31 -10.41
CA LYS A 293 -23.49 -1.04 -9.74
C LYS A 293 -22.71 -2.31 -9.36
N ALA A 294 -23.41 -3.39 -9.01
CA ALA A 294 -22.75 -4.65 -8.67
C ALA A 294 -21.94 -5.27 -9.84
N ILE A 295 -22.38 -5.07 -11.09
CA ILE A 295 -21.64 -5.52 -12.29
C ILE A 295 -20.32 -4.75 -12.39
N ILE A 296 -20.38 -3.43 -12.26
CA ILE A 296 -19.20 -2.57 -12.45
C ILE A 296 -18.18 -2.75 -11.31
N GLU A 297 -18.65 -2.98 -10.08
CA GLU A 297 -17.79 -3.28 -8.93
C GLU A 297 -17.12 -4.66 -9.07
N GLY A 298 -17.88 -5.68 -9.50
CA GLY A 298 -17.31 -6.99 -9.81
C GLY A 298 -16.28 -6.93 -10.94
N ALA A 299 -16.57 -6.20 -12.02
CA ALA A 299 -15.64 -6.03 -13.13
C ALA A 299 -14.37 -5.28 -12.70
N LYS A 300 -14.51 -4.26 -11.84
CA LYS A 300 -13.38 -3.54 -11.27
C LYS A 300 -12.50 -4.46 -10.42
N PHE A 301 -13.09 -5.26 -9.54
CA PHE A 301 -12.36 -6.22 -8.72
C PHE A 301 -11.59 -7.22 -9.59
N ILE A 302 -12.23 -7.78 -10.62
CA ILE A 302 -11.55 -8.69 -11.54
C ILE A 302 -10.38 -7.98 -12.22
N ALA A 303 -10.59 -6.78 -12.76
CA ALA A 303 -9.53 -6.03 -13.43
C ALA A 303 -8.36 -5.66 -12.49
N ASP A 304 -8.64 -5.17 -11.27
CA ASP A 304 -7.61 -4.90 -10.26
C ASP A 304 -6.83 -6.17 -9.90
N SER A 305 -7.54 -7.29 -9.70
CA SER A 305 -6.92 -8.57 -9.35
C SER A 305 -6.07 -9.17 -10.47
N LEU A 306 -6.26 -8.74 -11.72
CA LEU A 306 -5.43 -9.09 -12.88
C LEU A 306 -4.21 -8.17 -13.02
N GLY A 307 -4.08 -7.15 -12.16
CA GLY A 307 -3.01 -6.16 -12.21
C GLY A 307 -3.28 -5.02 -13.19
N PHE A 308 -4.51 -4.84 -13.68
CA PHE A 308 -4.86 -3.70 -14.52
C PHE A 308 -5.09 -2.43 -13.69
N GLN A 309 -4.86 -1.29 -14.32
CA GLN A 309 -5.24 0.00 -13.78
C GLN A 309 -6.74 0.18 -13.94
N THR A 310 -7.43 0.54 -12.86
CA THR A 310 -8.85 0.84 -12.93
C THR A 310 -9.22 2.17 -12.30
N SER A 311 -10.27 2.80 -12.81
CA SER A 311 -10.94 3.92 -12.15
C SER A 311 -12.43 3.88 -12.42
N ILE A 312 -13.25 4.28 -11.44
CA ILE A 312 -14.69 4.45 -11.60
C ILE A 312 -15.01 5.94 -11.49
N LYS A 313 -15.78 6.46 -12.44
CA LYS A 313 -16.28 7.84 -12.43
C LYS A 313 -17.78 7.90 -12.67
N ASN A 314 -18.43 8.90 -12.08
CA ASN A 314 -19.82 9.21 -12.36
C ASN A 314 -19.91 9.98 -13.68
N LYS A 315 -20.80 9.56 -14.58
CA LYS A 315 -21.13 10.24 -15.84
C LYS A 315 -22.59 10.63 -15.83
N LYS A 316 -22.87 11.92 -16.03
CA LYS A 316 -24.24 12.41 -16.26
C LYS A 316 -24.71 11.92 -17.63
N THR A 317 -25.88 11.31 -17.69
CA THR A 317 -26.47 10.78 -18.92
C THR A 317 -27.86 11.37 -19.14
N SER A 318 -28.30 11.40 -20.39
CA SER A 318 -29.65 11.78 -20.78
C SER A 318 -30.12 10.89 -21.92
N TRP A 319 -31.38 10.47 -21.89
CA TRP A 319 -31.99 9.63 -22.91
C TRP A 319 -33.47 9.95 -23.05
N THR A 320 -34.08 9.56 -24.16
CA THR A 320 -35.51 9.70 -24.38
C THR A 320 -36.17 8.34 -24.23
N TYR A 321 -37.19 8.24 -23.37
CA TYR A 321 -37.97 7.02 -23.18
C TYR A 321 -39.45 7.34 -23.28
N LYS A 322 -40.16 6.69 -24.21
CA LYS A 322 -41.59 6.94 -24.49
C LYS A 322 -41.91 8.44 -24.71
N GLY A 323 -41.04 9.15 -25.42
CA GLY A 323 -41.22 10.58 -25.72
C GLY A 323 -40.78 11.53 -24.60
N GLU A 324 -40.45 11.03 -23.41
CA GLU A 324 -39.99 11.86 -22.29
C GLU A 324 -38.45 11.91 -22.23
N HIS A 325 -37.90 13.12 -22.09
CA HIS A 325 -36.47 13.32 -21.83
C HIS A 325 -36.15 13.02 -20.36
N LYS A 326 -35.33 12.01 -20.13
CA LYS A 326 -34.86 11.58 -18.82
C LYS A 326 -33.38 11.93 -18.65
N LYS A 327 -32.98 12.18 -17.41
CA LYS A 327 -31.59 12.41 -16.99
C LYS A 327 -31.24 11.41 -15.89
N GLY A 328 -30.00 10.97 -15.84
CA GLY A 328 -29.52 10.03 -14.84
C GLY A 328 -28.02 10.11 -14.64
N ILE A 329 -27.53 9.21 -13.78
CA ILE A 329 -26.11 9.03 -13.50
C ILE A 329 -25.75 7.58 -13.83
N ALA A 330 -24.71 7.41 -14.63
CA ALA A 330 -24.08 6.13 -14.91
C ALA A 330 -22.70 6.07 -14.24
N LEU A 331 -22.27 4.87 -13.89
CA LEU A 331 -20.91 4.57 -13.48
C LEU A 331 -20.11 4.17 -14.71
N VAL A 332 -18.90 4.71 -14.85
CA VAL A 332 -17.98 4.40 -15.95
C VAL A 332 -16.70 3.85 -15.36
N LEU A 333 -16.46 2.56 -15.58
CA LEU A 333 -15.20 1.88 -15.28
C LEU A 333 -14.27 2.08 -16.46
N THR A 334 -13.08 2.60 -16.19
CA THR A 334 -11.98 2.68 -17.14
C THR A 334 -10.94 1.64 -16.76
N ILE A 335 -10.52 0.80 -17.70
CA ILE A 335 -9.48 -0.22 -17.53
C ILE A 335 -8.35 0.06 -18.52
N SER A 336 -7.12 0.06 -18.04
CA SER A 336 -5.91 0.24 -18.84
C SER A 336 -4.73 -0.46 -18.16
N GLY A 337 -3.56 -0.47 -18.79
CA GLY A 337 -2.34 -1.04 -18.19
C GLY A 337 -1.79 -2.21 -18.99
N TYR A 338 -0.61 -2.67 -18.56
CA TYR A 338 0.12 -3.73 -19.24
C TYR A 338 -0.64 -5.06 -19.23
N GLY A 339 -0.58 -5.80 -20.33
CA GLY A 339 -1.25 -7.10 -20.50
C GLY A 339 -2.72 -7.02 -20.92
N LEU A 340 -3.22 -5.83 -21.29
CA LEU A 340 -4.62 -5.64 -21.72
C LEU A 340 -4.97 -6.46 -22.97
N GLU A 341 -3.99 -6.70 -23.86
CA GLU A 341 -4.08 -7.58 -25.03
C GLU A 341 -4.39 -9.05 -24.69
N ASN A 342 -4.17 -9.47 -23.44
CA ASN A 342 -4.46 -10.83 -23.00
C ASN A 342 -5.95 -11.05 -22.75
N ILE A 343 -6.78 -10.00 -22.75
CA ILE A 343 -8.23 -10.14 -22.66
C ILE A 343 -8.74 -10.77 -23.97
N PRO A 344 -9.32 -11.98 -23.94
CA PRO A 344 -9.68 -12.73 -25.13
C PRO A 344 -11.02 -12.28 -25.73
N THR A 345 -11.16 -10.99 -26.07
CA THR A 345 -12.34 -10.50 -26.80
C THR A 345 -12.45 -11.17 -28.17
N ILE A 346 -13.66 -11.42 -28.63
CA ILE A 346 -13.94 -12.06 -29.92
C ILE A 346 -14.04 -11.01 -31.02
N LEU A 347 -14.65 -9.87 -30.75
CA LEU A 347 -14.91 -8.87 -31.79
C LEU A 347 -13.63 -8.12 -32.15
N GLU A 348 -13.32 -8.05 -33.44
CA GLU A 348 -12.10 -7.41 -33.93
C GLU A 348 -12.02 -5.93 -33.48
N ARG A 349 -13.15 -5.22 -33.53
CA ARG A 349 -13.25 -3.82 -33.05
C ARG A 349 -13.07 -3.64 -31.54
N LYS A 350 -13.07 -4.73 -30.77
CA LYS A 350 -12.91 -4.77 -29.30
C LYS A 350 -11.59 -5.40 -28.87
N LYS A 351 -10.68 -5.67 -29.81
CA LYS A 351 -9.33 -6.16 -29.50
C LYS A 351 -8.53 -5.09 -28.75
N CYS A 352 -7.94 -5.51 -27.64
CA CYS A 352 -7.14 -4.65 -26.77
C CYS A 352 -5.65 -4.73 -27.14
N ARG A 353 -4.88 -3.73 -26.70
CA ARG A 353 -3.43 -3.62 -26.88
C ARG A 353 -2.77 -3.15 -25.60
N SER A 354 -1.55 -3.60 -25.34
CA SER A 354 -0.76 -3.06 -24.22
C SER A 354 -0.36 -1.61 -24.46
N PRO A 355 -0.53 -0.72 -23.47
CA PRO A 355 0.07 0.60 -23.50
C PRO A 355 1.60 0.50 -23.35
N LYS A 356 2.33 1.46 -23.92
CA LYS A 356 3.79 1.56 -23.77
C LYS A 356 4.23 2.17 -22.42
N ILE A 357 3.30 2.60 -21.59
CA ILE A 357 3.57 3.42 -20.39
C ILE A 357 3.78 2.51 -19.18
N ILE A 358 4.91 2.71 -18.48
CA ILE A 358 5.27 2.05 -17.22
C ILE A 358 4.60 2.82 -16.05
N GLY A 359 4.14 2.10 -15.01
CA GLY A 359 3.66 2.69 -13.77
C GLY A 359 2.21 3.14 -13.78
N SER A 360 1.36 2.51 -14.59
CA SER A 360 -0.08 2.81 -14.66
C SER A 360 -0.80 2.63 -13.31
N ASN A 361 -0.35 1.71 -12.46
CA ASN A 361 -1.01 1.42 -11.16
C ASN A 361 -0.47 2.24 -9.99
N TRP A 362 0.25 3.33 -10.27
CA TRP A 362 0.87 4.17 -9.24
C TRP A 362 -0.04 5.33 -8.87
N THR A 363 0.04 5.78 -7.63
CA THR A 363 -0.83 6.83 -7.09
C THR A 363 -0.05 7.84 -6.27
N LYS A 364 -0.45 9.11 -6.34
CA LYS A 364 0.10 10.14 -5.45
C LYS A 364 -0.36 9.87 -4.03
N VAL A 365 0.56 10.07 -3.10
CA VAL A 365 0.36 9.83 -1.69
C VAL A 365 0.64 11.09 -0.90
N LYS A 366 -0.22 11.38 0.08
CA LYS A 366 -0.02 12.42 1.08
C LYS A 366 -0.09 11.79 2.47
N VAL A 367 0.89 12.07 3.32
CA VAL A 367 0.96 11.55 4.69
C VAL A 367 0.79 12.71 5.67
N GLU A 368 -0.19 12.61 6.56
CA GLU A 368 -0.53 13.65 7.52
C GLU A 368 -0.63 13.07 8.94
N PRO A 369 -0.18 13.80 9.98
CA PRO A 369 -0.41 13.40 11.36
C PRO A 369 -1.90 13.18 11.63
N TYR A 370 -2.21 12.13 12.39
CA TYR A 370 -3.54 11.86 12.90
C TYR A 370 -3.53 11.95 14.44
N LYS A 371 -4.44 11.28 15.14
CA LYS A 371 -4.41 11.18 16.61
C LYS A 371 -3.55 9.99 17.07
N VAL A 372 -3.17 10.00 18.35
CA VAL A 372 -2.68 8.80 19.04
C VAL A 372 -3.86 7.85 19.21
N ASP A 373 -3.69 6.58 18.82
CA ASP A 373 -4.74 5.58 18.90
C ASP A 373 -4.16 4.17 19.03
N GLU A 374 -5.03 3.19 19.27
CA GLU A 374 -4.70 1.78 19.20
C GLU A 374 -4.45 1.36 17.75
N PHE A 375 -3.38 0.60 17.56
CA PHE A 375 -3.05 -0.05 16.30
C PHE A 375 -3.12 -1.57 16.46
N TYR A 376 -3.39 -2.23 15.34
CA TYR A 376 -3.41 -3.69 15.21
C TYR A 376 -2.52 -4.06 14.01
N GLY A 377 -1.72 -5.10 14.19
CA GLY A 377 -0.80 -5.59 13.18
C GLY A 377 -0.59 -7.08 13.33
N PHE A 378 0.02 -7.65 12.31
CA PHE A 378 0.30 -9.08 12.23
C PHE A 378 1.68 -9.28 11.60
N GLU A 379 2.29 -10.45 11.69
CA GLU A 379 3.49 -10.82 10.93
C GLU A 379 3.10 -11.77 9.82
N ILE A 380 3.73 -11.68 8.65
CA ILE A 380 3.48 -12.59 7.52
C ILE A 380 4.77 -13.22 7.04
N ASP A 381 4.66 -14.38 6.39
CA ASP A 381 5.77 -15.01 5.68
C ASP A 381 6.16 -14.26 4.38
N GLY A 382 7.20 -14.75 3.71
CA GLY A 382 7.63 -14.24 2.41
C GLY A 382 8.35 -12.89 2.48
N ASN A 383 7.91 -11.94 1.67
CA ASN A 383 8.57 -10.63 1.49
C ASN A 383 7.94 -9.49 2.31
N ASN A 384 7.09 -9.82 3.28
CA ASN A 384 6.42 -8.86 4.15
C ASN A 384 5.55 -7.81 3.41
N LEU A 385 5.15 -8.07 2.17
CA LEU A 385 4.21 -7.22 1.43
C LEU A 385 2.87 -7.95 1.29
N PHE A 386 1.78 -7.22 1.52
CA PHE A 386 0.41 -7.69 1.35
C PHE A 386 -0.46 -6.60 0.71
N ILE A 387 -1.72 -6.91 0.38
CA ILE A 387 -2.63 -5.95 -0.25
C ILE A 387 -3.89 -5.64 0.58
N LEU A 388 -4.43 -4.45 0.37
CA LEU A 388 -5.75 -4.01 0.84
C LEU A 388 -6.86 -4.47 -0.14
N PRO A 389 -8.15 -4.33 0.22
CA PRO A 389 -9.27 -4.77 -0.62
C PRO A 389 -9.37 -4.14 -2.02
N ASP A 390 -8.77 -2.96 -2.22
CA ASP A 390 -8.67 -2.34 -3.55
C ASP A 390 -7.32 -2.61 -4.24
N PHE A 391 -6.59 -3.60 -3.75
CA PHE A 391 -5.30 -4.08 -4.22
C PHE A 391 -4.13 -3.11 -4.02
N THR A 392 -4.28 -2.07 -3.18
CA THR A 392 -3.16 -1.24 -2.73
C THR A 392 -2.16 -2.09 -1.93
N VAL A 393 -0.88 -1.97 -2.25
CA VAL A 393 0.21 -2.70 -1.59
C VAL A 393 0.64 -1.99 -0.31
N LEU A 394 0.66 -2.73 0.80
CA LEU A 394 1.20 -2.31 2.10
C LEU A 394 2.37 -3.19 2.51
N HIS A 395 3.18 -2.68 3.43
CA HIS A 395 4.30 -3.40 4.00
C HIS A 395 4.01 -3.76 5.45
N ASN A 396 4.38 -4.98 5.80
CA ASN A 396 4.23 -5.55 7.11
C ASN A 396 5.51 -5.42 7.96
N CYS A 397 5.40 -5.62 9.28
CA CYS A 397 6.55 -5.66 10.17
C CYS A 397 7.46 -6.85 9.85
N GLU A 398 8.76 -6.61 9.76
CA GLU A 398 9.79 -7.64 9.96
C GLU A 398 10.20 -7.61 11.43
N MET A 399 9.93 -8.67 12.18
CA MET A 399 10.53 -8.87 13.50
C MET A 399 11.93 -9.49 13.37
N THR A 400 12.76 -8.97 12.46
CA THR A 400 14.09 -9.51 12.11
C THR A 400 15.16 -9.42 13.21
N ALA A 401 14.78 -9.07 14.44
CA ALA A 401 15.63 -9.39 15.61
C ALA A 401 15.89 -10.91 15.74
N ARG A 402 15.09 -11.78 15.11
CA ARG A 402 15.24 -13.25 15.19
C ARG A 402 16.44 -13.82 14.42
N THR A 403 16.89 -13.21 13.33
CA THR A 403 17.83 -13.87 12.38
C THR A 403 19.32 -13.63 12.65
N VAL A 404 19.69 -12.92 13.72
CA VAL A 404 21.11 -12.63 14.02
C VAL A 404 21.65 -13.46 15.20
N ILE A 405 20.85 -14.38 15.71
CA ILE A 405 21.25 -15.31 16.76
C ILE A 405 21.54 -16.66 16.11
N GLY A 406 22.70 -16.77 15.46
CA GLY A 406 23.29 -18.06 15.13
C GLY A 406 24.05 -18.61 16.34
N PRO A 407 24.32 -19.93 16.40
CA PRO A 407 25.24 -20.47 17.40
C PRO A 407 26.64 -19.94 17.11
N ASP A 408 27.08 -18.93 17.85
CA ASP A 408 28.48 -18.56 17.88
C ASP A 408 29.24 -19.64 18.69
N PRO A 409 30.27 -20.29 18.11
CA PRO A 409 30.99 -21.38 18.78
C PRO A 409 31.73 -20.95 20.05
N THR A 410 31.84 -19.65 20.33
CA THR A 410 32.41 -19.10 21.57
C THR A 410 31.39 -18.93 22.70
N LEU A 411 30.09 -19.05 22.43
CA LEU A 411 29.03 -18.93 23.44
C LEU A 411 28.90 -20.19 24.29
N LYS A 412 28.75 -20.03 25.60
CA LYS A 412 28.36 -21.13 26.50
C LYS A 412 26.88 -21.44 26.33
N MET A 413 26.51 -22.67 26.69
CA MET A 413 25.10 -23.09 26.70
C MET A 413 24.26 -22.17 27.60
N GLY A 414 23.13 -21.68 27.08
CA GLY A 414 22.27 -20.71 27.76
C GLY A 414 22.65 -19.24 27.57
N GLN A 415 23.68 -18.94 26.78
CA GLN A 415 24.05 -17.57 26.41
C GLN A 415 23.59 -17.22 24.98
N ILE A 416 23.33 -15.93 24.78
CA ILE A 416 22.92 -15.36 23.49
C ILE A 416 23.85 -14.18 23.17
N CYS A 417 24.37 -14.13 21.93
CA CYS A 417 25.12 -12.96 21.47
C CYS A 417 24.19 -12.04 20.66
N ILE A 418 24.25 -10.74 20.95
CA ILE A 418 23.47 -9.72 20.26
C ILE A 418 24.45 -8.65 19.76
N PRO A 419 24.51 -8.36 18.45
CA PRO A 419 25.35 -7.29 17.94
C PRO A 419 25.04 -5.93 18.59
N PRO A 420 26.06 -5.09 18.88
CA PRO A 420 25.85 -3.81 19.56
C PRO A 420 24.87 -2.87 18.85
N GLN A 421 24.79 -2.90 17.52
CA GLN A 421 23.79 -2.08 16.79
C GLN A 421 22.36 -2.55 17.03
N ILE A 422 22.16 -3.86 17.26
CA ILE A 422 20.85 -4.46 17.53
C ILE A 422 20.48 -4.28 19.00
N ALA A 423 21.43 -4.47 19.93
CA ALA A 423 21.21 -4.30 21.37
C ALA A 423 20.67 -2.89 21.72
N LYS A 424 21.15 -1.84 21.03
CA LYS A 424 20.64 -0.46 21.18
C LYS A 424 19.16 -0.30 20.83
N ASN A 425 18.60 -1.19 20.01
CA ASN A 425 17.22 -1.14 19.52
C ASN A 425 16.30 -2.17 20.20
N LEU A 426 16.87 -3.11 20.95
CA LEU A 426 16.13 -4.10 21.74
C LEU A 426 15.85 -3.53 23.12
N THR A 427 14.58 -3.52 23.49
CA THR A 427 14.09 -3.03 24.77
C THR A 427 13.24 -4.10 25.42
N THR A 428 13.46 -4.37 26.70
CA THR A 428 12.70 -5.33 27.49
C THR A 428 11.90 -4.59 28.56
N PRO A 429 10.58 -4.80 28.66
CA PRO A 429 9.79 -4.25 29.75
C PRO A 429 10.16 -4.98 31.04
N VAL A 430 10.63 -4.24 32.04
CA VAL A 430 10.95 -4.80 33.37
C VAL A 430 10.07 -4.12 34.42
N PRO A 431 9.21 -4.87 35.12
CA PRO A 431 8.42 -4.30 36.22
C PRO A 431 9.35 -3.91 37.37
N VAL A 432 9.06 -2.74 37.94
CA VAL A 432 9.72 -2.22 39.14
C VAL A 432 9.16 -2.99 40.33
N THR A 433 10.04 -3.76 40.98
CA THR A 433 9.80 -4.54 42.18
C THR A 433 10.70 -4.05 43.30
N ALA A 434 10.45 -4.47 44.54
CA ALA A 434 11.32 -4.13 45.66
C ALA A 434 12.78 -4.60 45.44
N TYR A 435 13.00 -5.69 44.68
CA TYR A 435 14.33 -6.28 44.47
C TYR A 435 15.19 -5.55 43.43
N ASN A 436 14.57 -4.91 42.44
CA ASN A 436 15.28 -4.23 41.34
C ASN A 436 15.07 -2.70 41.35
N TYR A 437 14.44 -2.17 42.40
CA TYR A 437 14.08 -0.75 42.53
C TYR A 437 15.30 0.17 42.40
N ASP A 438 16.35 -0.07 43.17
CA ASP A 438 17.55 0.79 43.18
C ASP A 438 18.27 0.74 41.83
N PHE A 439 18.37 -0.46 41.25
CA PHE A 439 19.00 -0.67 39.94
C PHE A 439 18.27 0.08 38.82
N LEU A 440 16.94 -0.09 38.73
CA LEU A 440 16.13 0.58 37.71
C LEU A 440 16.10 2.09 37.93
N THR A 441 16.04 2.55 39.18
CA THR A 441 16.10 3.98 39.52
C THR A 441 17.41 4.60 39.05
N ASN A 442 18.55 3.91 39.25
CA ASN A 442 19.84 4.37 38.76
C ASN A 442 19.89 4.40 37.23
N LEU A 443 19.43 3.35 36.53
CA LEU A 443 19.38 3.33 35.07
C LEU A 443 18.52 4.45 34.48
N VAL A 444 17.37 4.71 35.10
CA VAL A 444 16.47 5.81 34.73
C VAL A 444 17.20 7.14 34.89
N ASN A 445 17.81 7.39 36.06
CA ASN A 445 18.50 8.65 36.34
C ASN A 445 19.78 8.84 35.51
N GLU A 446 20.42 7.77 35.07
CA GLU A 446 21.52 7.80 34.10
C GLU A 446 21.04 8.17 32.69
N GLY A 447 19.75 7.99 32.38
CA GLY A 447 19.18 8.21 31.06
C GLY A 447 19.35 7.02 30.10
N LYS A 448 19.56 5.82 30.65
CA LYS A 448 19.65 4.57 29.88
C LYS A 448 18.29 3.91 29.64
N VAL A 449 17.22 4.52 30.17
CA VAL A 449 15.83 4.09 29.99
C VAL A 449 15.09 5.21 29.27
N ASN A 450 14.46 4.89 28.14
CA ASN A 450 13.78 5.88 27.31
C ASN A 450 12.36 6.17 27.81
N TYR A 451 11.66 5.15 28.34
CA TYR A 451 10.27 5.25 28.73
C TYR A 451 9.97 4.51 30.03
N VAL A 452 9.05 5.09 30.83
CA VAL A 452 8.42 4.44 31.99
C VAL A 452 6.92 4.38 31.73
N LEU A 453 6.32 3.22 31.95
CA LEU A 453 4.89 2.97 31.89
C LEU A 453 4.33 2.95 33.31
N LYS A 454 3.30 3.77 33.56
CA LYS A 454 2.55 3.80 34.83
C LYS A 454 1.15 3.22 34.64
N ASP A 455 0.48 2.94 35.76
CA ASP A 455 -0.93 2.55 35.82
C ASP A 455 -1.25 1.30 34.96
N ASN A 456 -0.42 0.25 35.07
CA ASN A 456 -0.50 -0.96 34.23
C ASN A 456 -0.45 -0.68 32.72
N GLY A 457 0.33 0.33 32.30
CA GLY A 457 0.56 0.62 30.88
C GLY A 457 -0.32 1.72 30.28
N LYS A 458 -1.20 2.35 31.05
CA LYS A 458 -2.08 3.43 30.55
C LYS A 458 -1.33 4.74 30.29
N THR A 459 -0.29 5.02 31.07
CA THR A 459 0.43 6.29 31.00
C THR A 459 1.89 6.04 30.61
N ARG A 460 2.31 6.49 29.42
CA ARG A 460 3.71 6.38 28.95
C ARG A 460 4.45 7.70 29.13
N ILE A 461 5.50 7.68 29.92
CA ILE A 461 6.32 8.85 30.23
C ILE A 461 7.64 8.73 29.50
N ASN A 462 7.94 9.69 28.61
CA ASN A 462 9.24 9.80 27.97
C ASN A 462 10.23 10.48 28.94
N LEU A 463 11.26 9.73 29.35
CA LEU A 463 12.23 10.16 30.34
C LEU A 463 13.20 11.22 29.82
N GLU A 464 13.45 11.31 28.51
CA GLU A 464 14.27 12.37 27.91
C GLU A 464 13.69 13.76 28.23
N ASN A 465 12.35 13.87 28.25
CA ASN A 465 11.66 15.11 28.62
C ASN A 465 11.43 15.24 30.13
N ALA A 466 11.26 14.12 30.85
CA ALA A 466 10.95 14.14 32.28
C ALA A 466 12.19 14.36 33.18
N LEU A 467 13.35 13.86 32.76
CA LEU A 467 14.63 14.04 33.44
C LEU A 467 15.26 15.40 33.16
N PHE A 468 14.77 16.15 32.17
CA PHE A 468 15.41 17.39 31.75
C PHE A 468 14.50 18.60 32.01
N PHE A 469 14.86 19.38 33.02
CA PHE A 469 14.28 20.70 33.19
C PHE A 469 14.92 21.64 32.16
N LYS A 470 14.12 22.24 31.27
CA LYS A 470 14.64 23.12 30.21
C LYS A 470 15.10 24.51 30.70
N GLY A 471 14.98 24.79 32.00
CA GLY A 471 15.34 26.10 32.56
C GLY A 471 14.28 27.18 32.27
N THR A 472 14.71 28.44 32.28
CA THR A 472 13.87 29.60 31.95
C THR A 472 13.33 29.50 30.52
N ARG A 473 12.00 29.62 30.37
CA ARG A 473 11.34 29.57 29.06
C ARG A 473 11.78 30.75 28.19
N LEU A 474 12.29 30.44 27.01
CA LEU A 474 12.70 31.41 25.99
C LEU A 474 11.56 31.70 25.02
N ASN A 475 11.37 32.98 24.70
CA ASN A 475 10.38 33.46 23.75
C ASN A 475 11.06 33.89 22.44
N HIS A 476 10.29 33.85 21.35
CA HIS A 476 10.76 34.38 20.08
C HIS A 476 11.12 35.87 20.23
N GLY A 477 12.35 36.23 19.85
CA GLY A 477 12.89 37.59 19.97
C GLY A 477 13.67 37.88 21.25
N ASP A 478 13.78 36.94 22.19
CA ASP A 478 14.73 37.06 23.31
C ASP A 478 16.18 37.05 22.78
N ILE A 479 17.08 37.78 23.43
CA ILE A 479 18.51 37.84 23.09
C ILE A 479 19.31 37.19 24.21
N ILE A 480 20.10 36.18 23.86
CA ILE A 480 21.03 35.48 24.73
C ILE A 480 22.42 36.06 24.50
N TYR A 481 23.08 36.46 25.57
CA TYR A 481 24.48 36.86 25.57
C TYR A 481 25.30 35.74 26.19
N ARG A 482 26.17 35.13 25.41
CA ARG A 482 26.98 33.98 25.81
C ARG A 482 28.46 34.27 25.64
N THR A 483 29.28 33.90 26.59
CA THR A 483 30.74 33.99 26.43
C THR A 483 31.25 32.76 25.69
N ASP A 484 31.90 32.96 24.54
CA ASP A 484 32.55 31.88 23.81
C ASP A 484 33.73 31.31 24.62
N LYS A 485 33.70 30.00 24.89
CA LYS A 485 34.68 29.29 25.71
C LYS A 485 36.08 29.24 25.08
N ASN A 486 36.18 29.40 23.76
CA ASN A 486 37.47 29.32 23.05
C ASN A 486 38.11 30.69 22.84
N THR A 487 37.30 31.75 22.71
CA THR A 487 37.78 33.09 22.34
C THR A 487 37.60 34.13 23.45
N GLY A 488 36.83 33.82 24.50
CA GLY A 488 36.54 34.71 25.62
C GLY A 488 35.64 35.90 25.27
N LYS A 489 35.14 35.99 24.03
CA LYS A 489 34.31 37.09 23.55
C LYS A 489 32.82 36.78 23.78
N GLU A 490 32.05 37.83 24.07
CA GLU A 490 30.59 37.74 24.23
C GLU A 490 29.94 37.71 22.84
N ILE A 491 29.12 36.68 22.61
CA ILE A 491 28.35 36.46 21.38
C ILE A 491 26.87 36.67 21.69
N GLU A 492 26.20 37.42 20.82
CA GLU A 492 24.76 37.68 20.89
C GLU A 492 24.00 36.69 20.00
N MET A 493 22.98 36.03 20.56
CA MET A 493 22.15 35.07 19.84
C MET A 493 20.67 35.38 20.04
N MET A 494 19.96 35.64 18.96
CA MET A 494 18.51 35.83 18.99
C MET A 494 17.77 34.49 19.00
N VAL A 495 16.80 34.34 19.89
CA VAL A 495 15.93 33.16 19.98
C VAL A 495 14.89 33.20 18.86
N THR A 496 15.02 32.26 17.92
CA THR A 496 14.15 32.17 16.73
C THR A 496 13.02 31.16 16.85
N ASN A 497 13.12 30.16 17.73
CA ASN A 497 12.12 29.09 17.81
C ASN A 497 11.91 28.52 19.23
N GLY A 498 12.49 29.16 20.25
CA GLY A 498 12.35 28.77 21.66
C GLY A 498 12.94 27.40 21.99
N LYS A 499 13.70 26.78 21.09
CA LYS A 499 14.38 25.49 21.30
C LYS A 499 15.82 25.64 21.78
N GLN A 500 16.36 26.85 21.75
CA GLN A 500 17.67 27.17 22.33
C GLN A 500 17.68 26.86 23.84
N LEU A 501 18.82 26.45 24.37
CA LEU A 501 19.01 26.19 25.80
C LEU A 501 20.05 27.16 26.36
N LEU A 502 19.79 27.70 27.55
CA LEU A 502 20.73 28.56 28.26
C LEU A 502 21.87 27.73 28.85
N GLU A 503 23.10 28.24 28.75
CA GLU A 503 24.28 27.71 29.40
C GLU A 503 24.59 28.49 30.67
N LYS A 504 25.23 27.85 31.66
CA LYS A 504 25.59 28.47 32.92
C LYS A 504 26.51 29.67 32.65
N GLY A 505 26.07 30.87 33.03
CA GLY A 505 26.77 32.14 32.75
C GLY A 505 26.16 32.98 31.61
N ASP A 506 25.19 32.44 30.87
CA ASP A 506 24.44 33.23 29.89
C ASP A 506 23.62 34.32 30.57
N LYS A 507 23.53 35.49 29.91
CA LYS A 507 22.60 36.57 30.26
C LYS A 507 21.47 36.62 29.23
N LEU A 508 20.26 36.94 29.69
CA LEU A 508 19.05 36.94 28.88
C LEU A 508 18.39 38.31 28.87
N LYS A 509 18.04 38.80 27.68
CA LYS A 509 17.34 40.07 27.48
C LYS A 509 16.02 39.81 26.74
N ARG A 510 14.90 40.29 27.31
CA ARG A 510 13.56 40.17 26.73
C ARG A 510 12.97 41.55 26.53
N ASN A 511 12.58 41.87 25.30
CA ASN A 511 12.02 43.18 24.94
C ASN A 511 12.86 44.39 25.41
N GLY A 512 14.19 44.24 25.50
CA GLY A 512 15.09 45.31 25.94
C GLY A 512 15.43 45.31 27.43
N GLU A 513 14.78 44.48 28.27
CA GLU A 513 15.05 44.37 29.71
C GLU A 513 15.83 43.11 30.07
N TRP A 514 16.70 43.21 31.08
CA TRP A 514 17.49 42.08 31.57
C TRP A 514 16.66 41.19 32.50
N ILE A 515 16.69 39.88 32.24
CA ILE A 515 16.09 38.89 33.14
C ILE A 515 17.15 38.45 34.15
N THR A 516 16.85 38.66 35.43
CA THR A 516 17.77 38.38 36.55
C THR A 516 17.56 37.00 37.18
N ASP A 517 16.33 36.46 37.18
CA ASP A 517 16.02 35.11 37.66
C ASP A 517 16.13 34.08 36.51
N ILE A 518 17.38 33.77 36.13
CA ILE A 518 17.67 32.77 35.11
C ILE A 518 17.89 31.41 35.77
N LYS A 519 17.03 30.45 35.44
CA LYS A 519 17.20 29.05 35.80
C LYS A 519 17.79 28.32 34.61
N TYR A 520 18.90 27.63 34.85
CA TYR A 520 19.58 26.87 33.81
C TYR A 520 18.95 25.48 33.65
N PRO A 521 19.14 24.84 32.50
CA PRO A 521 18.70 23.47 32.31
C PRO A 521 19.44 22.54 33.27
N GLU A 522 18.68 21.74 34.02
CA GLU A 522 19.22 20.82 35.02
C GLU A 522 18.63 19.43 34.84
N LYS A 523 19.46 18.41 35.05
CA LYS A 523 19.01 17.01 35.06
C LYS A 523 18.34 16.73 36.40
N ARG A 524 17.04 16.50 36.37
CA ARG A 524 16.26 16.06 37.55
C ARG A 524 16.40 14.55 37.72
N THR A 525 16.31 14.11 38.96
CA THR A 525 16.08 12.70 39.25
C THR A 525 14.60 12.38 39.10
N TYR A 526 14.32 11.19 38.60
CA TYR A 526 12.99 10.65 38.44
C TYR A 526 12.81 9.52 39.46
N GLN A 527 11.75 9.60 40.27
CA GLN A 527 11.41 8.53 41.20
C GLN A 527 10.43 7.57 40.56
N LEU A 528 10.78 6.29 40.60
CA LEU A 528 9.94 5.18 40.19
C LEU A 528 9.00 4.78 41.34
N ASN A 529 7.86 4.20 41.01
CA ASN A 529 7.01 3.52 41.98
C ASN A 529 7.07 2.00 41.76
N ILE A 530 6.89 1.22 42.83
CA ILE A 530 6.71 -0.23 42.70
C ILE A 530 5.45 -0.50 41.86
N GLY A 531 5.57 -1.33 40.83
CA GLY A 531 4.53 -1.60 39.84
C GLY A 531 4.63 -0.80 38.54
N ASP A 532 5.48 0.24 38.48
CA ASP A 532 5.84 0.86 37.20
C ASP A 532 6.58 -0.14 36.31
N VAL A 533 6.57 0.05 34.99
CA VAL A 533 7.33 -0.79 34.05
C VAL A 533 8.34 0.08 33.29
N CYS A 534 9.63 -0.26 33.42
CA CYS A 534 10.70 0.41 32.70
C CYS A 534 11.02 -0.34 31.39
N GLU A 535 11.02 0.37 30.25
CA GLU A 535 11.54 -0.19 28.99
C GLU A 535 13.06 0.01 28.93
N ILE A 536 13.82 -0.99 29.40
CA ILE A 536 15.29 -0.91 29.44
C ILE A 536 15.91 -1.51 28.18
N GLN A 537 17.00 -0.92 27.69
CA GLN A 537 17.78 -1.52 26.61
C GLN A 537 18.49 -2.79 27.09
N VAL A 538 18.66 -3.76 26.19
CA VAL A 538 19.41 -4.97 26.50
C VAL A 538 20.88 -4.64 26.76
N TYR A 539 21.43 -5.16 27.84
CA TYR A 539 22.83 -4.97 28.24
C TYR A 539 23.54 -6.31 28.48
N ASP A 540 24.87 -6.27 28.45
CA ASP A 540 25.69 -7.47 28.62
C ASP A 540 25.53 -8.07 30.03
N GLY A 541 25.43 -9.39 30.11
CA GLY A 541 25.16 -10.13 31.35
C GLY A 541 23.70 -10.09 31.83
N GLN A 542 22.77 -9.50 31.08
CA GLN A 542 21.35 -9.54 31.41
C GLN A 542 20.76 -10.95 31.25
N ILE A 543 20.03 -11.41 32.26
CA ILE A 543 19.21 -12.63 32.15
C ILE A 543 17.87 -12.25 31.51
N ILE A 544 17.56 -12.84 30.37
CA ILE A 544 16.31 -12.62 29.63
C ILE A 544 15.56 -13.94 29.56
N LEU A 545 14.29 -13.92 29.96
CA LEU A 545 13.41 -15.08 29.81
C LEU A 545 12.91 -15.14 28.36
N LEU A 546 13.38 -16.11 27.59
CA LEU A 546 12.90 -16.38 26.24
C LEU A 546 11.70 -17.32 26.31
N ASN A 547 10.55 -16.81 26.77
CA ASN A 547 9.17 -17.32 26.61
C ASN A 547 8.32 -16.93 27.82
N LEU A 548 7.26 -16.16 27.58
CA LEU A 548 5.99 -16.22 28.31
C LEU A 548 4.86 -16.28 27.30
#